data_AF-A0A9P0M335-F1
#
_entry.id   AF-A0A9P0M335-F1
#
_cell.length_a   1.000
_cell.length_b   1.000
_cell.length_c   1.000
_cell.angle_alpha   90.00
_cell.angle_beta   90.00
_cell.angle_gamma   90.00
#
_symmetry.space_group_name_H-M   'P 1'
#
loop_
_entity.id
_entity.type
_entity.pdbx_description
1 polymer ?
#
loop_
_entity_poly.entity_id
_entity_poly.type
_entity_poly.pdbx_seq_one_letter_code
_entity_poly.pdbx_strand_id
1 'polypeptide(L)'
;MQGLSLKSLQKHKALLPLYFCVGLGCGGAIFYTLRLATRNPDVQWNRASGEISNEEFRTKQYKFYSPNVDYSKLQSPAPKY
;
A
#
# COMPACT_ATOMS: atom_id res chain seq x y z
N MET A 1 32.87 9.30 -2.22
CA MET A 1 32.03 10.52 -2.15
C MET A 1 31.72 10.82 -0.68
N GLN A 2 32.02 12.02 -0.19
CA GLN A 2 31.61 12.44 1.17
C GLN A 2 30.07 12.43 1.24
N GLY A 3 29.51 11.88 2.32
CA GLY A 3 28.05 11.81 2.55
C GLY A 3 27.42 10.41 2.48
N LEU A 4 27.99 9.47 1.70
CA LEU A 4 27.39 8.13 1.48
C LEU A 4 27.93 7.02 2.42
N SER A 5 28.99 7.29 3.18
CA SER A 5 29.52 6.35 4.17
C SER A 5 28.87 6.57 5.53
N LEU A 6 28.62 5.48 6.28
CA LEU A 6 28.13 5.53 7.67
C LEU A 6 29.00 6.43 8.56
N LYS A 7 30.33 6.44 8.34
CA LYS A 7 31.27 7.33 9.06
C LYS A 7 31.06 8.82 8.73
N SER A 8 30.64 9.14 7.50
CA SER A 8 30.35 10.51 7.06
C SER A 8 29.02 11.03 7.60
N LEU A 9 28.05 10.13 7.79
CA LEU A 9 26.72 10.41 8.33
C LEU A 9 26.77 10.72 9.84
N GLN A 10 27.63 10.02 10.60
CA GLN A 10 27.90 10.35 12.00
C GLN A 10 28.63 11.69 12.18
N LYS A 11 29.53 12.03 11.25
CA LYS A 11 30.29 13.29 11.28
C LYS A 11 29.41 14.50 10.95
N HIS A 12 28.43 14.35 10.05
CA HIS A 12 27.49 15.40 9.65
C HIS A 12 26.06 15.05 10.08
N LYS A 13 25.74 15.27 11.37
CA LYS A 13 24.41 14.98 11.94
C LYS A 13 23.26 15.70 11.26
N ALA A 14 23.51 16.82 10.58
CA ALA A 14 22.51 17.56 9.79
C ALA A 14 21.99 16.76 8.57
N LEU A 15 22.72 15.75 8.11
CA LEU A 15 22.34 14.92 6.97
C LEU A 15 21.32 13.82 7.36
N LEU A 16 21.22 13.51 8.66
CA LEU A 16 20.36 12.48 9.21
C LEU A 16 18.85 12.78 9.05
N PRO A 17 18.33 13.99 9.36
CA PRO A 17 16.93 14.33 9.08
C PRO A 17 16.59 14.32 7.58
N LEU A 18 17.54 14.69 6.71
CA LEU A 18 17.34 14.64 5.26
C LEU A 18 17.15 13.19 4.79
N TYR A 19 18.05 12.29 5.18
CA TYR A 19 17.92 10.86 4.85
C TYR A 19 16.68 10.22 5.48
N PHE A 20 16.25 10.68 6.66
CA PHE A 20 15.01 10.23 7.27
C PHE A 20 13.80 10.60 6.42
N CYS A 21 13.68 11.85 5.96
CA CYS A 21 12.59 12.27 5.08
C CYS A 21 12.58 11.51 3.75
N VAL A 22 13.76 11.29 3.15
CA VAL A 22 13.90 10.50 1.92
C VAL A 22 13.51 9.04 2.15
N GLY A 23 13.99 8.44 3.24
CA GLY A 23 13.64 7.07 3.63
C GLY A 23 12.15 6.90 3.90
N LEU A 24 11.52 7.87 4.57
CA LEU A 24 10.07 7.92 4.77
C LEU A 24 9.32 8.00 3.44
N GLY A 25 9.77 8.85 2.50
CA GLY A 25 9.18 8.97 1.18
C GLY A 25 9.26 7.68 0.38
N CYS A 26 10.45 7.09 0.29
CA CYS A 26 10.66 5.80 -0.40
C CYS A 26 9.86 4.67 0.27
N GLY A 27 9.90 4.57 1.60
CA GLY A 27 9.14 3.59 2.36
C GLY A 27 7.64 3.73 2.17
N GLY A 28 7.12 4.97 2.20
CA GLY A 28 5.72 5.26 1.94
C GLY A 28 5.28 4.89 0.52
N ALA A 29 6.12 5.17 -0.48
CA ALA A 29 5.86 4.80 -1.87
C ALA A 29 5.78 3.27 -2.05
N ILE A 30 6.74 2.53 -1.49
CA ILE A 30 6.76 1.05 -1.52
C ILE A 30 5.54 0.49 -0.79
N PHE A 31 5.24 1.00 0.40
CA PHE A 31 4.10 0.58 1.18
C PHE A 31 2.78 0.77 0.42
N TYR A 32 2.58 1.94 -0.18
CA TYR A 32 1.36 2.26 -0.91
C TYR A 32 1.22 1.41 -2.18
N THR A 33 2.30 1.23 -2.95
CA THR A 33 2.29 0.34 -4.12
C THR A 33 2.03 -1.11 -3.75
N LEU A 34 2.66 -1.64 -2.70
CA LEU A 34 2.39 -3.00 -2.21
C LEU A 34 0.94 -3.17 -1.76
N ARG A 35 0.39 -2.16 -1.08
CA ARG A 35 -1.01 -2.14 -0.68
C ARG A 35 -1.94 -2.15 -1.89
N LEU A 36 -1.65 -1.36 -2.92
CA LEU A 36 -2.43 -1.37 -4.17
C LEU A 36 -2.32 -2.71 -4.89
N ALA A 37 -1.13 -3.30 -4.94
CA ALA A 37 -0.92 -4.60 -5.54
C ALA A 37 -1.76 -5.70 -4.86
N THR A 38 -1.87 -5.71 -3.54
CA THR A 38 -2.51 -6.81 -2.78
C THR A 38 -3.97 -6.57 -2.42
N ARG A 39 -4.41 -5.30 -2.31
CA ARG A 39 -5.76 -4.94 -1.84
C ARG A 39 -6.55 -4.16 -2.88
N ASN A 40 -6.34 -4.42 -4.17
CA ASN A 40 -7.10 -3.80 -5.27
C ASN A 40 -7.94 -4.85 -6.00
N PRO A 41 -9.27 -4.66 -6.13
CA PRO A 41 -10.14 -5.60 -6.85
C PRO A 41 -9.78 -5.77 -8.33
N ASP A 42 -9.08 -4.81 -8.94
CA ASP A 42 -8.65 -4.91 -10.34
C ASP A 42 -7.38 -5.77 -10.54
N VAL A 43 -6.68 -6.13 -9.47
CA VAL A 43 -5.39 -6.83 -9.54
C VAL A 43 -5.60 -8.29 -9.16
N GLN A 44 -5.43 -9.18 -10.13
CA GLN A 44 -5.54 -10.63 -9.93
C GLN A 44 -4.17 -11.30 -10.07
N TRP A 45 -3.62 -11.79 -8.97
CA TRP A 45 -2.34 -12.52 -8.94
C TRP A 45 -2.49 -13.99 -9.32
N ASN A 46 -3.62 -14.60 -8.98
CA ASN A 46 -3.91 -16.00 -9.31
C ASN A 46 -5.04 -16.10 -10.32
N ARG A 47 -4.72 -16.48 -11.55
CA ARG A 47 -5.69 -16.66 -12.65
C ARG A 47 -6.30 -18.08 -12.68
N ALA A 48 -5.79 -19.00 -11.87
CA ALA A 48 -6.14 -20.42 -11.97
C ALA A 48 -7.43 -20.81 -11.24
N SER A 49 -7.93 -19.99 -10.30
CA SER A 49 -9.11 -20.34 -9.49
C SER A 49 -10.45 -20.05 -10.17
N GLY A 50 -10.49 -19.43 -11.35
CA GLY A 50 -11.74 -19.04 -12.03
C GLY A 50 -12.55 -17.95 -11.31
N GLU A 51 -12.25 -17.67 -10.04
CA GLU A 51 -12.79 -16.55 -9.27
C GLU A 51 -12.19 -15.23 -9.76
N ILE A 52 -13.07 -14.28 -10.09
CA ILE A 52 -12.69 -12.94 -10.55
C ILE A 52 -12.36 -12.12 -9.30
N SER A 53 -11.23 -11.42 -9.32
CA SER A 53 -10.73 -10.62 -8.17
C SER A 53 -11.75 -9.63 -7.60
N ASN A 54 -12.70 -9.16 -8.42
CA ASN A 54 -13.79 -8.29 -7.98
C ASN A 54 -14.77 -8.94 -6.99
N GLU A 55 -15.02 -10.25 -7.10
CA GLU A 55 -15.94 -10.97 -6.21
C GLU A 55 -15.35 -11.13 -4.80
N GLU A 56 -14.04 -11.37 -4.68
CA GLU A 56 -13.38 -11.46 -3.37
C GLU A 56 -13.44 -10.17 -2.55
N PHE A 57 -13.52 -9.02 -3.24
CA PHE A 57 -13.58 -7.69 -2.62
C PHE A 57 -15.00 -7.15 -2.48
N ARG A 58 -16.03 -7.95 -2.79
CA ARG A 58 -17.44 -7.55 -2.74
C ARG A 58 -17.90 -7.07 -1.34
N THR A 59 -17.39 -7.69 -0.28
CA THR A 59 -17.69 -7.36 1.13
C THR A 59 -16.48 -6.80 1.87
N LYS A 60 -15.33 -6.70 1.22
CA LYS A 60 -14.09 -6.20 1.82
C LYS A 60 -13.95 -4.72 1.58
N GLN A 61 -13.39 -4.04 2.56
CA GLN A 61 -13.09 -2.61 2.45
C GLN A 61 -11.91 -2.38 1.50
N TYR A 62 -12.19 -1.79 0.33
CA TYR A 62 -11.15 -1.34 -0.59
C TYR A 62 -10.46 -0.06 -0.10
N LYS A 63 -11.16 0.89 0.53
CA LYS A 63 -10.56 2.18 0.95
C LYS A 63 -9.67 1.97 2.18
N PHE A 64 -8.51 2.63 2.25
CA PHE A 64 -7.60 2.47 3.40
C PHE A 64 -8.25 2.90 4.72
N TYR A 65 -9.08 3.94 4.69
CA TYR A 65 -9.85 4.43 5.82
C TYR A 65 -11.20 4.99 5.35
N SER A 66 -12.25 4.72 6.12
CA SER A 66 -13.56 5.35 5.95
C SER A 66 -14.22 5.44 7.33
N PRO A 67 -14.40 6.64 7.88
CA PRO A 67 -14.99 6.80 9.21
C PRO A 67 -16.50 6.55 9.23
N ASN A 68 -17.18 6.70 8.08
CA ASN A 68 -18.64 6.82 8.02
C ASN A 68 -19.33 5.60 7.40
N VAL A 69 -18.57 4.62 6.91
CA VAL A 69 -19.11 3.48 6.17
C VAL A 69 -18.76 2.19 6.89
N ASP A 70 -19.79 1.47 7.33
CA ASP A 70 -19.67 0.12 7.85
C ASP A 70 -19.63 -0.88 6.68
N TYR A 71 -18.43 -1.26 6.26
CA TYR A 71 -18.23 -2.18 5.14
C TYR A 71 -18.73 -3.61 5.43
N SER A 72 -18.86 -4.00 6.70
CA SER A 72 -19.39 -5.31 7.07
C SER A 72 -20.87 -5.48 6.70
N LYS A 73 -21.60 -4.37 6.54
CA LYS A 73 -23.01 -4.36 6.14
C LYS A 73 -23.22 -3.94 4.68
N LEU A 74 -22.16 -3.50 4.00
CA LEU A 74 -22.24 -3.01 2.64
C LEU A 74 -22.23 -4.19 1.65
N GLN A 75 -23.28 -4.32 0.86
CA GLN A 75 -23.34 -5.29 -0.25
C GLN A 75 -23.19 -4.56 -1.58
N SER A 76 -22.38 -5.12 -2.48
CA SER A 76 -22.29 -4.61 -3.85
C SER A 76 -23.62 -4.85 -4.58
N PRO A 77 -24.16 -3.85 -5.29
CA PRO A 77 -25.39 -3.99 -6.09
C PRO A 77 -25.19 -4.81 -7.37
N ALA A 78 -23.94 -5.14 -7.73
CA ALA A 78 -23.65 -5.93 -8.92
C ALA A 78 -24.23 -7.38 -8.82
N PRO A 79 -24.55 -8.05 -9.93
CA PRO A 79 -24.90 -9.47 -9.92
C PRO A 79 -23.74 -10.32 -9.39
N LYS A 80 -24.01 -11.44 -8.73
CA LYS A 80 -22.97 -12.44 -8.41
C LYS A 80 -22.74 -13.31 -9.64
N TYR A 81 -21.49 -13.53 -10.01
CA TYR A 81 -21.07 -14.31 -11.17
C TYR A 81 -20.41 -15.62 -10.75
#